data_AF-A0A9D5MW93-F1
#
_entry.id   AF-A0A9D5MW93-F1
#
_cell.length_a   1.000
_cell.length_b   1.000
_cell.length_c   1.000
_cell.angle_alpha   90.00
_cell.angle_beta   90.00
_cell.angle_gamma   90.00
#
_symmetry.space_group_name_H-M   'P 1'
#
loop_
_entity.id
_entity.type
_entity.pdbx_description
1 polymer ?
#
loop_
_entity_poly.entity_id
_entity_poly.type
_entity_poly.pdbx_seq_one_letter_code
_entity_poly.pdbx_strand_id
1 'polypeptide(L)' 'MKRVIQRYRFSKYNRFTNGLLFAVISMTALFLCISDIYNKAVTGFEIMFPFMIALISMFLGFLSMFHSNGRAEGSI' A
#
# COMPACT_ATOMS: atom_id res chain seq x y z
N MET A 1 0.89 -29.09 -15.66
CA MET A 1 -0.05 -28.42 -14.73
C MET A 1 0.57 -27.93 -13.42
N LYS A 2 1.40 -28.70 -12.69
CA LYS A 2 1.96 -28.28 -11.37
C LYS A 2 2.72 -26.93 -11.38
N ARG A 3 3.50 -26.64 -12.43
CA ARG A 3 4.24 -25.36 -12.57
C ARG A 3 3.33 -24.14 -12.73
N VAL A 4 2.16 -24.30 -13.38
CA VAL A 4 1.19 -23.21 -13.59
C VAL A 4 0.51 -22.85 -12.27
N ILE A 5 0.14 -23.86 -11.47
CA ILE A 5 -0.48 -23.69 -10.14
C ILE A 5 0.50 -23.00 -9.17
N GLN A 6 1.77 -23.37 -9.19
CA GLN A 6 2.79 -22.69 -8.36
C GLN A 6 2.98 -21.23 -8.76
N ARG A 7 3.03 -20.94 -10.08
CA ARG A 7 3.16 -19.57 -10.59
C ARG A 7 1.97 -18.69 -10.20
N TYR A 8 0.76 -19.24 -10.25
CA TYR A 8 -0.46 -18.55 -9.82
C TYR A 8 -0.46 -18.25 -8.31
N ARG A 9 -0.05 -19.20 -7.46
CA ARG A 9 0.09 -18.96 -6.01
C ARG A 9 1.15 -17.88 -5.71
N PHE A 10 2.28 -17.89 -6.43
CA PHE A 10 3.33 -16.88 -6.27
C PHE A 10 2.87 -15.49 -6.72
N SER A 11 2.16 -15.39 -7.85
CA SER A 11 1.56 -14.15 -8.35
C SER A 11 0.57 -13.55 -7.34
N LYS A 12 -0.32 -14.39 -6.81
CA LYS A 12 -1.30 -14.00 -5.78
C LYS A 12 -0.64 -13.55 -4.48
N TYR A 13 0.40 -14.25 -4.03
CA TYR A 13 1.16 -13.88 -2.83
C TYR A 13 1.87 -12.54 -3.04
N ASN A 14 2.50 -12.32 -4.19
CA ASN A 14 3.15 -11.05 -4.51
C ASN A 14 2.18 -9.86 -4.50
N ARG A 15 0.95 -10.05 -5.02
CA ARG A 15 -0.10 -9.02 -4.98
C ARG A 15 -0.52 -8.72 -3.54
N PHE A 16 -0.69 -9.75 -2.70
CA PHE A 16 -1.00 -9.58 -1.29
C PHE A 16 0.13 -8.88 -0.53
N THR A 17 1.38 -9.27 -0.77
CA THR A 17 2.56 -8.64 -0.15
C THR A 17 2.65 -7.17 -0.55
N ASN A 18 2.44 -6.81 -1.82
CA ASN A 18 2.43 -5.40 -2.24
C ASN A 18 1.33 -4.59 -1.52
N GLY A 19 0.09 -5.11 -1.47
CA GLY A 19 -1.00 -4.45 -0.74
C GLY A 19 -0.70 -4.29 0.75
N LEU A 20 -0.13 -5.34 1.38
CA LEU A 20 0.28 -5.32 2.78
C LEU A 20 1.39 -4.27 3.03
N LEU A 21 2.34 -4.15 2.11
CA LEU A 21 3.43 -3.17 2.20
C LEU A 21 2.89 -1.73 2.20
N PHE A 22 1.98 -1.41 1.29
CA PHE A 22 1.31 -0.10 1.27
C PHE A 22 0.47 0.14 2.53
N ALA A 23 -0.22 -0.87 3.05
CA ALA A 23 -1.00 -0.76 4.29
C ALA A 23 -0.10 -0.46 5.49
N VAL A 24 1.06 -1.12 5.61
CA VAL A 24 2.04 -0.86 6.68
C VAL A 24 2.58 0.57 6.57
N ILE A 25 2.94 1.03 5.37
CA ILE A 25 3.42 2.40 5.16
C ILE A 25 2.35 3.43 5.57
N SER A 26 1.09 3.26 5.13
CA SER A 26 0.00 4.15 5.54
C SER A 26 -0.24 4.12 7.05
N MET A 27 -0.19 2.95 7.70
CA MET A 27 -0.30 2.83 9.16
C MET A 27 0.81 3.59 9.89
N THR A 28 2.07 3.45 9.44
CA THR A 28 3.20 4.16 10.05
C THR A 28 3.08 5.68 9.89
N ALA A 29 2.64 6.15 8.73
CA ALA A 29 2.44 7.57 8.48
C ALA A 29 1.31 8.16 9.35
N LEU A 30 0.19 7.45 9.49
CA LEU A 30 -0.90 7.85 10.40
C LEU A 30 -0.46 7.84 11.88
N PHE A 31 0.35 6.86 12.28
CA PHE A 31 0.90 6.80 13.63
C PHE A 31 1.80 8.01 13.93
N LEU A 32 2.60 8.44 12.95
CA LEU A 32 3.40 9.67 13.06
C LEU A 32 2.51 10.91 13.18
N CYS A 33 1.47 11.05 12.34
CA CYS A 33 0.50 12.14 12.49
C CYS A 33 -0.09 12.22 13.90
N ILE A 34 -0.51 11.08 14.47
CA ILE A 34 -1.11 11.04 15.82
C ILE A 34 -0.08 11.39 16.90
N SER A 35 1.15 10.90 16.77
CA SER A 35 2.25 11.19 17.70
C SER A 35 2.60 12.68 17.70
N ASP A 36 2.61 13.30 16.52
CA ASP A 36 2.89 14.74 16.35
C ASP A 36 1.75 15.61 16.89
N ILE A 37 0.49 15.23 16.66
CA ILE A 37 -0.67 15.89 17.27
C ILE A 37 -0.58 15.85 18.80
N TYR A 38 -0.16 14.72 19.38
CA TYR A 38 -0.05 14.55 20.82
C TYR A 38 1.06 15.41 21.44
N ASN A 39 2.13 15.69 20.68
CA ASN A 39 3.29 16.45 21.17
C ASN A 39 3.05 17.96 21.32
N LYS A 40 1.88 18.52 20.98
CA LYS A 40 1.40 19.92 21.20
C LYS A 40 2.32 21.07 20.72
N ALA A 41 3.54 20.80 20.27
CA ALA A 41 4.54 21.76 19.82
C ALA A 41 4.70 21.79 18.29
N VAL A 42 3.87 21.01 17.58
CA VAL A 42 4.08 20.68 16.18
C VAL A 42 3.30 21.64 15.27
N THR A 43 3.99 22.23 14.30
CA THR A 43 3.37 23.09 13.31
C THR A 43 2.46 22.26 12.39
N GLY A 44 1.33 22.82 11.91
CA GLY A 44 0.39 22.07 11.06
C GLY A 44 1.02 21.47 9.79
N PHE A 45 2.19 21.96 9.38
CA PHE A 45 2.97 21.46 8.25
C PHE A 45 3.58 20.08 8.51
N GLU A 46 4.05 19.82 9.73
CA GLU A 46 4.66 18.55 10.14
C GLU A 46 3.62 17.42 10.21
N ILE A 47 2.34 17.74 10.44
CA ILE A 47 1.24 16.76 10.39
C ILE A 47 0.76 16.53 8.95
N MET A 48 0.74 17.59 8.13
CA MET A 48 0.30 17.54 6.73
C MET A 48 1.20 16.64 5.88
N PHE A 49 2.51 16.66 6.11
CA PHE A 49 3.47 15.86 5.35
C PHE A 49 3.23 14.33 5.45
N PRO A 50 3.21 13.71 6.65
CA PRO A 50 2.90 12.29 6.79
C PRO A 50 1.48 11.95 6.34
N PHE A 51 0.51 12.86 6.50
CA PHE A 51 -0.84 12.66 6.00
C PHE A 51 -0.89 12.53 4.46
N MET A 52 -0.17 13.41 3.74
CA MET A 52 -0.07 13.33 2.27
C MET A 52 0.64 12.04 1.83
N ILE A 53 1.67 11.60 2.55
CA ILE A 53 2.32 10.31 2.29
C ILE A 53 1.35 9.14 2.47
N ALA A 54 0.51 9.18 3.51
CA ALA A 54 -0.51 8.15 3.75
C ALA A 54 -1.53 8.09 2.61
N LEU A 55 -2.00 9.24 2.12
CA LEU A 55 -2.93 9.34 0.99
C LEU A 55 -2.31 8.82 -0.31
N ILE A 56 -1.08 9.21 -0.63
CA ILE A 56 -0.37 8.71 -1.82
C ILE A 56 -0.15 7.20 -1.73
N SER A 57 0.23 6.69 -0.56
CA SER A 57 0.45 5.25 -0.33
C SER A 57 -0.85 4.44 -0.48
N MET A 58 -1.98 4.96 0.00
CA MET A 58 -3.30 4.36 -0.23
C MET A 58 -3.65 4.36 -1.73
N PHE A 59 -3.43 5.47 -2.43
CA PHE A 59 -3.72 5.59 -3.86
C PHE A 59 -2.85 4.64 -4.70
N LEU A 60 -1.56 4.52 -4.38
CA LEU A 60 -0.64 3.58 -5.03
C LEU A 60 -1.02 2.11 -4.72
N GLY A 61 -1.43 1.81 -3.49
CA GLY A 61 -1.96 0.50 -3.13
C GLY A 61 -3.20 0.13 -3.94
N PHE A 62 -4.12 1.08 -4.11
CA PHE A 62 -5.30 0.92 -4.96
C PHE A 62 -4.90 0.71 -6.42
N LEU A 63 -4.06 1.57 -7.00
CA LEU A 63 -3.57 1.42 -8.38
C LEU A 63 -2.86 0.08 -8.60
N SER A 64 -2.07 -0.40 -7.65
CA SER A 64 -1.40 -1.70 -7.71
C SER A 64 -2.39 -2.87 -7.84
N MET A 65 -3.50 -2.80 -7.08
CA MET A 65 -4.56 -3.81 -7.16
C MET A 65 -5.33 -3.74 -8.49
N PHE A 66 -5.61 -2.55 -9.02
CA PHE A 66 -6.39 -2.37 -10.26
C PHE A 66 -5.58 -2.60 -11.55
N HIS A 67 -4.33 -2.12 -11.61
CA HIS A 67 -3.47 -2.30 -12.79
C HIS A 67 -3.16 -3.79 -13.06
N SER A 68 -3.13 -4.60 -12.01
CA SER A 68 -2.96 -6.04 -12.13
C SER A 68 -4.24 -6.78 -12.58
N ASN A 69 -5.43 -6.18 -12.41
CA ASN A 69 -6.69 -6.72 -12.95
C ASN A 69 -6.88 -6.42 -14.45
N GLY A 70 -6.26 -5.35 -14.97
CA GLY A 70 -6.28 -5.00 -16.40
C GLY A 70 -5.36 -5.84 -17.28
N ARG A 71 -4.35 -6.51 -16.70
CA ARG A 71 -3.59 -7.57 -17.38
C ARG A 71 -4.33 -8.88 -17.14
N ALA A 72 -5.15 -9.27 -18.11
CA ALA A 72 -5.74 -10.59 -18.19
C ALA A 72 -4.67 -11.66 -17.95
N GLU A 73 -4.63 -12.24 -16.76
CA GLU A 73 -4.04 -13.55 -16.52
C GLU A 73 -4.93 -14.58 -17.24
N GLY A 74 -4.81 -14.65 -18.56
CA GLY A 74 -5.65 -15.51 -19.41
C GLY A 74 -5.28 -15.53 -20.90
N SER A 75 -4.12 -14.99 -21.31
CA SER A 75 -3.51 -15.33 -22.60
C SER A 75 -2.75 -16.64 -22.44
N ILE A 76 -3.47 -17.75 -22.59
CA ILE A 76 -3.15 -19.06 -23.23
C ILE A 76 -4.30 -19.99 -22.86
#